data_AF-A0A376VH81-F1
#
_entry.id   AF-A0A376VH81-F1
#
_cell.length_a   1.000
_cell.length_b   1.000
_cell.length_c   1.000
_cell.angle_alpha   90.00
_cell.angle_beta   90.00
_cell.angle_gamma   90.00
#
_symmetry.space_group_name_H-M   'P 1'
#
loop_
_entity.id
_entity.type
_entity.pdbx_description
1 polymer ?
#
loop_
_entity_poly.entity_id
_entity_poly.type
_entity_poly.pdbx_seq_one_letter_code
_entity_poly.pdbx_strand_id
1 'polypeptide(L)'
;MKKGYEDAQKTFADNANKEALLLDARQKLERQYVIEENSAKMVLSRAIDNAIGTWRKDNPKNIAVLSSGVVLAHNESADITKEVMTLVEKENLVFNKLPKVEVHNKNEEKPEQSK
;
A
#
# COMPACT_ATOMS: atom_id res chain seq x y z
N MET A 1 11.07 2.87 -3.68
CA MET A 1 12.07 3.23 -2.64
C MET A 1 13.43 3.58 -3.24
N LYS A 2 14.23 2.63 -3.77
CA LYS A 2 15.60 2.90 -4.28
C LYS A 2 15.69 4.07 -5.28
N LYS A 3 14.84 4.05 -6.32
CA LYS A 3 14.84 5.10 -7.36
C LYS A 3 14.61 6.51 -6.81
N GLY A 4 13.64 6.70 -5.91
CA GLY A 4 13.34 8.01 -5.33
C GLY A 4 14.46 8.55 -4.43
N TYR A 5 15.20 7.66 -3.74
CA TYR A 5 16.35 8.06 -2.94
C TYR A 5 17.58 8.34 -3.81
N GLU A 6 17.81 7.57 -4.87
CA GLU A 6 18.84 7.83 -5.88
C GLU A 6 18.61 9.18 -6.60
N ASP A 7 17.36 9.51 -6.91
CA ASP A 7 16.99 10.80 -7.50
C ASP A 7 17.22 11.96 -6.52
N ALA A 8 16.95 11.77 -5.22
CA ALA A 8 17.26 12.75 -4.18
C ALA A 8 18.79 12.96 -4.01
N GLN A 9 19.59 11.89 -4.06
CA GLN A 9 21.05 12.00 -4.01
C GLN A 9 21.62 12.81 -5.18
N LYS A 10 21.08 12.63 -6.39
CA LYS A 10 21.45 13.42 -7.56
C LYS A 10 21.01 14.87 -7.44
N THR A 11 19.79 15.10 -6.98
CA THR A 11 19.19 16.45 -6.87
C THR A 11 19.92 17.33 -5.85
N PHE A 12 20.42 16.74 -4.76
CA PHE A 12 21.06 17.48 -3.67
C PHE A 12 22.58 17.36 -3.66
N ALA A 13 23.21 16.85 -4.73
CA ALA A 13 24.64 16.53 -4.76
C ALA A 13 25.53 17.70 -4.33
N ASP A 14 25.20 18.91 -4.79
CA ASP A 14 25.98 20.14 -4.56
C ASP A 14 25.34 21.09 -3.52
N ASN A 15 24.34 20.62 -2.75
CA ASN A 15 23.65 21.46 -1.77
C ASN A 15 24.41 21.50 -0.44
N ALA A 16 24.66 22.70 0.10
CA ALA A 16 25.33 22.88 1.40
C ALA A 16 24.61 22.17 2.57
N ASN A 17 23.29 21.99 2.47
CA ASN A 17 22.44 21.30 3.45
C ASN A 17 22.04 19.87 3.01
N LYS A 18 22.81 19.24 2.13
CA LYS A 18 22.54 17.93 1.54
C LYS A 18 22.09 16.88 2.55
N GLU A 19 22.77 16.73 3.68
CA GLU A 19 22.44 15.68 4.67
C GLU A 19 21.04 15.89 5.29
N ALA A 20 20.66 17.14 5.59
CA ALA A 20 19.34 17.44 6.11
C ALA A 20 18.23 17.19 5.06
N LEU A 21 18.50 17.52 3.79
CA LEU A 21 17.59 17.29 2.67
C LEU A 21 17.43 15.80 2.35
N LEU A 22 18.51 15.01 2.43
CA LEU A 22 18.45 13.57 2.26
C LEU A 22 17.72 12.86 3.40
N LEU A 23 17.85 13.35 4.63
CA LEU A 23 17.09 12.84 5.77
C LEU A 23 15.59 13.11 5.59
N ASP A 24 15.22 14.34 5.21
CA ASP A 24 13.82 14.70 4.90
C ASP A 24 13.26 13.86 3.73
N ALA A 25 14.03 13.71 2.66
CA ALA A 25 13.63 12.88 1.51
C ALA A 25 13.42 11.41 1.92
N ARG A 26 14.29 10.85 2.76
CA ARG A 26 14.13 9.49 3.28
C ARG A 26 12.86 9.35 4.13
N GLN A 27 12.61 10.29 5.03
CA GLN A 27 11.40 10.27 5.87
C GLN A 27 10.12 10.38 5.03
N LYS A 28 10.12 11.21 3.99
CA LYS A 28 9.02 11.34 3.04
C LYS A 28 8.76 10.05 2.26
N LEU A 29 9.82 9.39 1.76
CA LEU A 29 9.71 8.12 1.07
C LEU A 29 9.20 7.00 1.97
N GLU A 30 9.63 6.95 3.24
CA GLU A 30 9.15 5.98 4.21
C GLU A 30 7.66 6.16 4.48
N ARG A 31 7.22 7.40 4.72
CA ARG A 31 5.79 7.72 4.89
C ARG A 31 4.99 7.32 3.67
N GLN A 32 5.50 7.60 2.47
CA GLN A 32 4.85 7.17 1.24
C GLN A 32 4.68 5.65 1.24
N TYR A 33 5.76 4.88 1.44
CA TYR A 33 5.74 3.41 1.45
C TYR A 33 4.67 2.84 2.39
N VAL A 34 4.60 3.35 3.63
CA VAL A 34 3.58 2.92 4.61
C VAL A 34 2.15 3.22 4.12
N ILE A 35 1.93 4.37 3.49
CA ILE A 35 0.62 4.71 2.91
C ILE A 35 0.30 3.78 1.72
N GLU A 36 1.28 3.47 0.86
CA GLU A 36 1.08 2.56 -0.28
C GLU A 36 0.70 1.16 0.20
N GLU A 37 1.44 0.65 1.19
CA GLU A 37 1.21 -0.65 1.78
C GLU A 37 -0.18 -0.74 2.43
N ASN A 38 -0.56 0.26 3.23
CA ASN A 38 -1.87 0.28 3.88
C ASN A 38 -3.02 0.40 2.89
N SER A 39 -2.86 1.23 1.84
CA SER A 39 -3.84 1.36 0.77
C SER A 39 -4.04 0.04 0.01
N ALA A 40 -2.95 -0.64 -0.34
CA ALA A 40 -2.99 -1.95 -0.99
C ALA A 40 -3.64 -3.02 -0.10
N LYS A 41 -3.28 -3.05 1.20
CA LYS A 41 -3.90 -3.94 2.18
C LYS A 41 -5.41 -3.71 2.27
N MET A 42 -5.88 -2.46 2.32
CA MET A 42 -7.31 -2.16 2.35
C MET A 42 -8.06 -2.66 1.11
N VAL A 43 -7.49 -2.49 -0.09
CA VAL A 43 -8.08 -2.98 -1.34
C VAL A 43 -8.20 -4.51 -1.30
N LEU A 44 -7.12 -5.19 -0.91
CA LEU A 44 -7.09 -6.65 -0.82
C LEU A 44 -8.06 -7.18 0.26
N SER A 45 -8.10 -6.56 1.44
CA SER A 45 -9.04 -6.94 2.50
C SER A 45 -10.49 -6.86 2.01
N ARG A 46 -10.87 -5.78 1.32
CA ARG A 46 -12.22 -5.65 0.76
C ARG A 46 -12.53 -6.72 -0.29
N ALA A 47 -11.57 -7.03 -1.17
CA ALA A 47 -11.75 -8.10 -2.16
C ALA A 47 -11.95 -9.47 -1.52
N ILE A 48 -11.16 -9.78 -0.48
CA ILE A 48 -11.31 -11.02 0.30
C ILE A 48 -12.67 -11.07 1.00
N ASP A 49 -13.11 -9.98 1.63
CA ASP A 49 -14.41 -9.92 2.30
C ASP A 49 -15.57 -10.14 1.32
N ASN A 50 -15.49 -9.54 0.13
CA ASN A 50 -16.47 -9.72 -0.95
C ASN A 50 -16.49 -11.17 -1.46
N ALA A 51 -15.30 -11.76 -1.67
CA ALA A 51 -15.15 -13.15 -2.10
C ALA A 51 -15.74 -14.12 -1.08
N ILE A 52 -15.45 -13.92 0.22
CA ILE A 52 -16.06 -14.69 1.32
C ILE A 52 -17.58 -14.52 1.31
N GLY A 53 -18.07 -13.29 1.14
CA GLY A 53 -19.50 -12.99 1.06
C GLY A 53 -20.19 -13.71 -0.10
N THR A 54 -19.52 -13.81 -1.25
CA THR A 54 -20.00 -14.56 -2.42
C THR A 54 -20.01 -16.05 -2.14
N TRP A 55 -18.89 -16.60 -1.65
CA TRP A 55 -18.77 -18.01 -1.31
C TRP A 55 -19.82 -18.47 -0.29
N ARG A 56 -20.15 -17.63 0.72
CA ARG A 56 -21.18 -17.96 1.72
C ARG A 56 -22.59 -18.07 1.12
N LYS A 57 -22.91 -17.33 0.06
CA LYS A 57 -24.22 -17.42 -0.62
C LYS A 57 -24.38 -18.78 -1.30
N ASP A 58 -23.30 -19.29 -1.89
CA ASP A 58 -23.28 -20.60 -2.54
C ASP A 58 -23.20 -21.75 -1.51
N ASN A 59 -22.82 -21.45 -0.27
CA ASN A 59 -22.64 -22.41 0.82
C ASN A 59 -23.48 -22.07 2.07
N PRO A 60 -24.82 -22.09 1.99
CA PRO A 60 -25.71 -21.57 3.02
C PRO A 60 -25.73 -22.37 4.33
N LYS A 61 -25.17 -23.60 4.34
CA LYS A 61 -25.06 -24.42 5.56
C LYS A 61 -23.93 -23.97 6.49
N ASN A 62 -23.02 -23.11 6.02
CA ASN A 62 -21.90 -22.64 6.82
C ASN A 62 -22.30 -21.46 7.71
N ILE A 63 -22.06 -21.61 9.01
CA ILE A 63 -22.47 -20.64 10.05
C ILE A 63 -21.43 -19.51 10.16
N ALA A 64 -20.14 -19.80 9.99
CA ALA A 64 -19.06 -18.83 10.10
C ALA A 64 -17.87 -19.19 9.20
N VAL A 65 -17.07 -18.18 8.86
CA VAL A 65 -15.73 -18.32 8.26
C VAL A 65 -14.74 -17.72 9.27
N LEU A 66 -13.70 -18.48 9.61
CA LEU A 66 -12.72 -18.11 10.62
C LEU A 66 -11.34 -17.96 9.98
N SER A 67 -10.55 -17.00 10.46
CA SER A 67 -9.15 -16.89 10.07
C SER A 67 -8.35 -18.08 10.62
N SER A 68 -7.43 -18.64 9.84
CA SER A 68 -6.57 -19.75 10.27
C SER A 68 -5.74 -19.40 11.52
N GLY A 69 -5.39 -18.13 11.72
CA GLY A 69 -4.64 -17.67 12.90
C GLY A 69 -5.37 -17.82 14.24
N VAL A 70 -6.70 -18.04 14.23
CA VAL A 70 -7.50 -18.27 15.45
C VAL A 70 -8.02 -19.70 15.57
N VAL A 71 -7.69 -20.57 14.61
CA VAL A 71 -8.13 -21.96 14.58
C VAL A 71 -6.96 -22.86 14.94
N LEU A 72 -7.08 -23.63 16.01
CA LEU A 72 -6.02 -24.54 16.48
C LEU A 72 -5.91 -25.81 15.63
N ALA A 73 -7.04 -26.30 15.13
CA ALA A 73 -7.12 -27.47 14.24
C ALA A 73 -8.46 -27.46 13.48
N HIS A 74 -8.42 -27.97 12.25
CA HIS A 74 -9.59 -28.23 11.41
C HIS A 74 -9.28 -29.41 10.48
N ASN A 75 -10.30 -30.03 9.89
CA ASN A 75 -10.12 -30.96 8.78
C ASN A 75 -9.74 -30.21 7.49
N GLU A 76 -9.02 -30.86 6.58
CA GLU A 76 -8.58 -30.24 5.32
C GLU A 76 -9.75 -29.72 4.49
N SER A 77 -10.90 -30.42 4.50
CA SER A 77 -12.09 -30.00 3.76
C SER A 77 -12.79 -28.76 4.32
N ALA A 78 -12.37 -28.24 5.48
CA ALA A 78 -12.84 -26.97 6.01
C ALA A 78 -11.97 -25.78 5.60
N ASP A 79 -10.80 -26.01 4.98
CA ASP A 79 -9.96 -24.94 4.44
C ASP A 79 -10.49 -24.48 3.08
N ILE A 80 -11.09 -23.29 3.08
CA ILE A 80 -11.70 -22.68 1.90
C ILE A 80 -10.77 -21.68 1.22
N THR A 81 -9.52 -21.54 1.67
CA THR A 81 -8.59 -20.48 1.23
C THR A 81 -8.43 -20.50 -0.29
N LYS A 82 -8.26 -21.66 -0.92
CA LYS A 82 -8.11 -21.79 -2.37
C LYS A 82 -9.35 -21.35 -3.14
N GLU A 83 -10.53 -21.69 -2.63
CA GLU A 83 -11.81 -21.34 -3.26
C GLU A 83 -12.04 -19.83 -3.21
N VAL A 84 -11.78 -19.22 -2.05
CA VAL A 84 -11.85 -17.76 -1.88
C VAL A 84 -10.83 -17.06 -2.76
N MET A 85 -9.58 -17.54 -2.83
CA MET A 85 -8.54 -16.94 -3.69
C MET A 85 -8.91 -16.99 -5.16
N THR A 86 -9.54 -18.08 -5.62
CA THR A 86 -10.04 -18.19 -7.00
C THR A 86 -11.11 -17.13 -7.33
N LEU A 87 -11.89 -16.70 -6.33
CA LEU A 87 -12.87 -15.62 -6.48
C LEU A 87 -12.17 -14.25 -6.48
N VAL A 88 -11.19 -14.04 -5.60
CA VAL A 88 -10.40 -12.79 -5.56
C VAL A 88 -9.63 -12.56 -6.87
N GLU A 89 -9.05 -13.61 -7.46
CA GLU A 89 -8.32 -13.53 -8.74
C GLU A 89 -9.21 -13.12 -9.92
N LYS A 90 -10.53 -13.34 -9.82
CA LYS A 90 -11.50 -12.88 -10.82
C LYS A 90 -11.88 -11.42 -10.64
N GLU A 91 -11.61 -10.83 -9.47
CA GLU A 91 -11.86 -9.41 -9.25
C GLU A 91 -10.78 -8.56 -9.93
N ASN A 92 -11.22 -7.55 -10.69
CA ASN A 92 -10.31 -6.56 -11.24
C ASN A 92 -9.95 -5.54 -10.16
N LEU A 93 -8.85 -5.78 -9.44
CA LEU A 93 -8.42 -4.94 -8.32
C LEU A 93 -7.89 -3.59 -8.80
N VAL A 94 -8.59 -2.52 -8.44
CA VAL A 94 -8.15 -1.14 -8.71
C VAL A 94 -7.46 -0.59 -7.47
N PHE A 95 -6.13 -0.46 -7.54
CA PHE A 95 -5.34 0.20 -6.52
C PHE A 95 -5.41 1.72 -6.70
N ASN A 96 -5.77 2.45 -5.63
CA ASN A 96 -5.83 3.90 -5.67
C ASN A 96 -4.44 4.50 -5.99
N LYS A 97 -4.42 5.52 -6.85
CA LYS A 97 -3.21 6.31 -7.09
C LYS A 97 -2.84 7.07 -5.82
N LEU A 98 -1.61 6.90 -5.37
CA LEU A 98 -1.10 7.55 -4.17
C LEU A 98 -0.71 9.00 -4.48
N PRO A 99 -0.82 9.91 -3.50
CA PRO A 99 -0.35 11.27 -3.65
C PRO A 99 1.16 11.27 -3.94
N LYS A 100 1.55 11.89 -5.06
CA LYS A 100 2.97 12.07 -5.39
C LYS A 100 3.60 13.00 -4.36
N VAL A 101 4.71 12.58 -3.76
CA VAL A 101 5.51 13.49 -2.94
C VAL A 101 6.49 14.21 -3.85
N GLU A 102 6.23 15.49 -4.09
CA GLU A 102 7.13 16.36 -4.84
C GLU A 102 8.22 16.90 -3.91
N VAL A 103 9.47 16.55 -4.23
CA VAL A 103 10.64 17.05 -3.50
C VAL A 103 10.94 18.44 -4.03
N HIS A 104 10.45 19.45 -3.31
CA HIS A 104 10.72 20.85 -3.63
C HIS A 104 12.10 21.25 -3.12
N ASN A 105 12.95 21.74 -4.02
CA ASN A 105 14.20 22.38 -3.65
C ASN A 105 13.86 23.76 -3.07
N LYS A 106 14.10 24.00 -1.78
CA LYS A 106 13.83 25.31 -1.14
C LYS A 106 14.60 26.49 -1.75
N ASN A 107 15.53 26.24 -2.68
CA ASN A 107 16.27 27.28 -3.40
C ASN A 107 15.58 27.78 -4.68
N GLU A 108 14.38 27.30 -5.02
CA GLU A 108 13.60 27.79 -6.17
C GLU A 108 12.48 28.78 -5.80
N GLU A 109 12.41 29.26 -4.54
CA GLU A 109 11.66 30.48 -4.25
C GLU A 109 12.43 31.68 -4.82
N LYS A 110 12.15 32.02 -6.09
CA LYS A 110 12.48 33.35 -6.63
C LYS A 110 11.83 34.40 -5.71
N PRO A 111 12.55 35.44 -5.28
CA PRO A 111 11.92 36.54 -4.58
C PRO A 111 10.89 37.17 -5.50
N GLU A 112 9.64 37.20 -5.06
CA GLU A 112 8.59 38.04 -5.63
C GLU A 112 9.12 39.48 -5.64
N GLN A 113 9.50 39.96 -6.82
CA GLN A 113 9.80 41.36 -7.01
C GLN A 113 8.48 42.12 -6.90
N SER A 114 8.28 42.77 -5.76
CA SER A 114 7.32 43.86 -5.62
C SER A 114 7.59 44.93 -6.68
N LYS A 115 6.57 45.25 -7.48
CA LYS A 115 6.44 46.51 -8.20
C LYS A 115 5.06 47.07 -7.96
#